data_AF-A0A1Y6BVV9-F1
#
_entry.id   AF-A0A1Y6BVV9-F1
#
_cell.length_a   1.000
_cell.length_b   1.000
_cell.length_c   1.000
_cell.angle_alpha   90.00
_cell.angle_beta   90.00
_cell.angle_gamma   90.00
#
_symmetry.space_group_name_H-M   'P 1'
#
loop_
_entity.id
_entity.type
_entity.pdbx_description
1 polymer ?
#
loop_
_entity_poly.entity_id
_entity_poly.type
_entity_poly.pdbx_seq_one_letter_code
_entity_poly.pdbx_strand_id
1 'polypeptide(L)'
;MIKKIFGLAFLLHGLTSHANTIELETPENEIELQEFIKDLREKKLPQLDQIHSCYLSANYLADIYKDTKSHWVEKSKPSLPLLIYANEQDASVYDMNIFNNFDGIIESEKLIESNLIQFIKDYDPSDFDKSTIRDRLAEIDAGQTSLADSLLKTSQRESMFLYLVNQAEIQLREFDSTYAPHIGYIKSESCENSNVVSLLTVFQDDIKASLANIGKLRDYVVRLRPKRNKLVEEVFTKVRDRLVEQYANLTFEDLEAVQKQLLDIIRLDNLGAEMITWWQGESAKGLAGNLHLKYLEYERPLRLLRLLGAKLHRFEGKINKLIGAPEASRSLYLQKLEAMQSTLSRNLDRLESSGWRGQRDRQVLINQRRMQQADRYSSECVRDIERHLEAAEETTALATMTRLEQLYRDSVESCSRR
;
A
#
# COMPACT_ATOMS: atom_id res chain seq x y z
N MET A 1 24.25 -54.31 -85.15
CA MET A 1 24.16 -52.86 -84.84
C MET A 1 23.04 -52.52 -83.86
N ILE A 2 21.79 -52.93 -84.10
CA ILE A 2 20.60 -52.55 -83.29
C ILE A 2 20.68 -52.93 -81.79
N LYS A 3 21.38 -54.01 -81.41
CA LYS A 3 21.53 -54.42 -80.00
C LYS A 3 22.50 -53.58 -79.15
N LYS A 4 23.43 -52.81 -79.76
CA LYS A 4 24.35 -51.93 -79.01
C LYS A 4 23.72 -50.57 -78.68
N ILE A 5 22.73 -50.13 -79.46
CA ILE A 5 22.00 -48.87 -79.26
C ILE A 5 21.04 -48.98 -78.06
N PHE A 6 20.40 -50.15 -77.88
CA PHE A 6 19.53 -50.41 -76.72
C PHE A 6 20.29 -50.44 -75.37
N GLY A 7 21.56 -50.82 -75.35
CA GLY A 7 22.38 -50.82 -74.12
C GLY A 7 22.75 -49.41 -73.63
N LEU A 8 22.93 -48.44 -74.55
CA LEU A 8 23.14 -47.04 -74.19
C LEU A 8 21.85 -46.35 -73.75
N ALA A 9 20.71 -46.68 -74.38
CA ALA A 9 19.40 -46.16 -73.98
C ALA A 9 19.01 -46.60 -72.55
N PHE A 10 19.45 -47.79 -72.12
CA PHE A 10 19.19 -48.29 -70.76
C PHE A 10 20.08 -47.64 -69.68
N LEU A 11 21.33 -47.29 -70.02
CA LEU A 11 22.21 -46.47 -69.16
C LEU A 11 21.71 -45.02 -69.05
N LEU A 12 21.16 -44.46 -70.13
CA LEU A 12 20.51 -43.15 -70.14
C LEU A 12 19.21 -43.14 -69.34
N HIS A 13 18.48 -44.26 -69.25
CA HIS A 13 17.20 -44.33 -68.52
C HIS A 13 17.35 -44.11 -67.01
N GLY A 14 18.50 -44.43 -66.40
CA GLY A 14 18.80 -44.10 -64.99
C GLY A 14 19.12 -42.61 -64.73
N LEU A 15 19.45 -41.84 -65.78
CA LEU A 15 19.81 -40.42 -65.75
C LEU A 15 18.64 -39.49 -66.19
N THR A 16 17.44 -40.05 -66.43
CA THR A 16 16.38 -39.43 -67.25
C THR A 16 15.67 -38.20 -66.69
N SER A 17 15.76 -37.86 -65.41
CA SER A 17 15.15 -36.60 -64.97
C SER A 17 15.98 -35.36 -65.35
N HIS A 18 17.26 -35.54 -65.69
CA HIS A 18 18.19 -34.46 -66.04
C HIS A 18 18.66 -34.48 -67.50
N ALA A 19 18.38 -35.57 -68.23
CA ALA A 19 18.75 -35.75 -69.64
C ALA A 19 18.16 -34.69 -70.59
N ASN A 20 17.05 -34.04 -70.23
CA ASN A 20 16.41 -32.98 -71.03
C ASN A 20 17.24 -31.69 -71.18
N THR A 21 18.39 -31.58 -70.51
CA THR A 21 19.28 -30.40 -70.61
C THR A 21 20.40 -30.57 -71.65
N ILE A 22 20.50 -31.73 -72.30
CA ILE A 22 21.52 -32.00 -73.31
C ILE A 22 20.85 -32.31 -74.65
N GLU A 23 21.10 -31.47 -75.65
CA GLU A 23 20.71 -31.75 -77.04
C GLU A 23 21.46 -32.98 -77.56
N LEU A 24 20.72 -33.98 -78.04
CA LEU A 24 21.23 -35.18 -78.69
C LEU A 24 20.76 -35.16 -80.14
N GLU A 25 21.69 -34.99 -81.07
CA GLU A 25 21.42 -35.11 -82.50
C GLU A 25 21.48 -36.58 -82.94
N THR A 26 20.57 -37.00 -83.82
CA THR A 26 20.50 -38.39 -84.30
C THR A 26 21.49 -38.57 -85.47
N PRO A 27 22.48 -39.47 -85.38
CA PRO A 27 23.44 -39.68 -86.48
C PRO A 27 22.80 -40.38 -87.69
N GLU A 28 23.10 -39.93 -88.91
CA GLU A 28 22.53 -40.43 -90.17
C GLU A 28 23.41 -41.47 -90.87
N ASN A 29 24.70 -41.55 -90.52
CA ASN A 29 25.66 -42.51 -91.09
C ASN A 29 26.63 -43.12 -90.06
N GLU A 30 27.43 -44.11 -90.48
CA GLU A 30 28.33 -44.87 -89.59
C GLU A 30 29.49 -44.04 -89.03
N ILE A 31 29.94 -43.01 -89.74
CA ILE A 31 31.00 -42.09 -89.30
C ILE A 31 30.45 -41.16 -88.22
N GLU A 32 29.29 -40.54 -88.47
CA GLU A 32 28.55 -39.73 -87.50
C GLU A 32 28.16 -40.54 -86.27
N LEU A 33 27.85 -41.83 -86.41
CA LEU A 33 27.57 -42.70 -85.27
C LEU A 33 28.80 -42.90 -84.37
N GLN A 34 30.00 -43.04 -84.95
CA GLN A 34 31.24 -43.17 -84.17
C GLN A 34 31.61 -41.84 -83.49
N GLU A 35 31.44 -40.71 -84.18
CA GLU A 35 31.65 -39.37 -83.61
C GLU A 35 30.65 -39.06 -82.51
N PHE A 36 29.37 -39.42 -82.71
CA PHE A 36 28.32 -39.31 -81.69
C PHE A 36 28.64 -40.16 -80.46
N ILE A 37 29.06 -41.42 -80.62
CA ILE A 37 29.44 -42.28 -79.49
C ILE A 37 30.66 -41.70 -78.74
N LYS A 38 31.60 -41.10 -79.46
CA LYS A 38 32.77 -40.44 -78.88
C LYS A 38 32.38 -39.18 -78.11
N ASP A 39 31.58 -38.29 -78.71
CA ASP A 39 31.09 -37.06 -78.07
C ASP A 39 30.23 -37.39 -76.83
N LEU A 40 29.40 -38.42 -76.92
CA LEU A 40 28.57 -38.87 -75.82
C LEU A 40 29.41 -39.42 -74.67
N ARG A 41 30.49 -40.17 -74.94
CA ARG A 41 31.40 -40.70 -73.90
C ARG A 41 32.36 -39.67 -73.32
N GLU A 42 32.94 -38.82 -74.15
CA GLU A 42 34.02 -37.93 -73.75
C GLU A 42 33.52 -36.56 -73.26
N LYS A 43 32.31 -36.14 -73.65
CA LYS A 43 31.74 -34.85 -73.25
C LYS A 43 30.42 -34.96 -72.53
N LYS A 44 29.40 -35.59 -73.15
CA LYS A 44 28.03 -35.52 -72.62
C LYS A 44 27.81 -36.33 -71.35
N LEU A 45 28.33 -37.55 -71.26
CA LEU A 45 28.25 -38.38 -70.04
C LEU A 45 29.02 -37.75 -68.87
N PRO A 46 30.29 -37.29 -69.03
CA PRO A 46 30.97 -36.54 -67.97
C PRO A 46 30.22 -35.28 -67.51
N GLN A 47 29.60 -34.53 -68.44
CA GLN A 47 28.76 -33.38 -68.11
C GLN A 47 27.51 -33.77 -67.30
N LEU A 48 26.84 -34.88 -67.66
CA LEU A 48 25.70 -35.40 -66.90
C LEU A 48 26.10 -35.85 -65.50
N ASP A 49 27.22 -36.56 -65.37
CA ASP A 49 27.75 -37.00 -64.07
C ASP A 49 28.10 -35.82 -63.18
N GLN A 50 28.68 -34.75 -63.76
CA GLN A 50 29.01 -33.51 -63.07
C GLN A 50 27.73 -32.76 -62.61
N ILE A 51 26.73 -32.62 -63.47
CA ILE A 51 25.42 -32.03 -63.12
C ILE A 51 24.75 -32.82 -62.00
N HIS A 52 24.76 -34.16 -62.09
CA HIS A 52 24.18 -35.03 -61.08
C HIS A 52 24.89 -34.88 -59.73
N SER A 53 26.23 -34.85 -59.72
CA SER A 53 27.03 -34.63 -58.51
C SER A 53 26.70 -33.29 -57.84
N CYS A 54 26.48 -32.23 -58.62
CA CYS A 54 26.08 -30.93 -58.09
C CYS A 54 24.66 -30.90 -57.56
N TYR A 55 23.72 -31.59 -58.20
CA TYR A 55 22.37 -31.71 -57.69
C TYR A 55 22.34 -32.46 -56.35
N LEU A 56 23.10 -33.56 -56.23
CA LEU A 56 23.27 -34.29 -54.98
C LEU A 56 23.90 -33.40 -53.89
N SER A 57 24.93 -32.63 -54.23
CA SER A 57 25.59 -31.71 -53.29
C SER A 57 24.65 -30.58 -52.83
N ALA A 58 23.87 -29.99 -53.75
CA ALA A 58 22.90 -28.95 -53.43
C ALA A 58 21.76 -29.48 -52.53
N ASN A 59 21.24 -30.68 -52.81
CA ASN A 59 20.23 -31.31 -51.95
C ASN A 59 20.78 -31.65 -50.56
N TYR A 60 22.01 -32.18 -50.48
CA TYR A 60 22.65 -32.46 -49.21
C TYR A 60 22.78 -31.20 -48.34
N LEU A 61 23.20 -30.08 -48.92
CA LEU A 61 23.27 -28.78 -48.23
C LEU A 61 21.87 -28.28 -47.81
N ALA A 62 20.87 -28.45 -48.68
CA ALA A 62 19.49 -28.08 -48.37
C ALA A 62 18.91 -28.92 -47.22
N ASP A 63 19.23 -30.22 -47.15
CA ASP A 63 18.78 -31.13 -46.11
C ASP A 63 19.42 -30.80 -44.74
N ILE A 64 20.74 -30.55 -44.68
CA ILE A 64 21.41 -30.16 -43.43
C ILE A 64 20.84 -28.84 -42.89
N TYR A 65 20.64 -27.86 -43.77
CA TYR A 65 20.06 -26.59 -43.38
C TYR A 65 18.61 -26.72 -42.95
N LYS A 66 17.80 -27.49 -43.68
CA LYS A 66 16.40 -27.76 -43.31
C LYS A 66 16.34 -28.41 -41.92
N ASP A 67 17.23 -29.35 -41.65
CA ASP A 67 17.33 -29.95 -40.33
C ASP A 67 17.69 -28.89 -39.26
N THR A 68 18.75 -28.12 -39.49
CA THR A 68 19.18 -27.01 -38.61
C THR A 68 18.06 -25.99 -38.36
N LYS A 69 17.38 -25.53 -39.40
CA LYS A 69 16.26 -24.58 -39.34
C LYS A 69 15.05 -25.16 -38.61
N SER A 70 14.73 -26.44 -38.85
CA SER A 70 13.57 -27.09 -38.24
C SER A 70 13.70 -27.29 -36.73
N HIS A 71 14.93 -27.27 -36.19
CA HIS A 71 15.19 -27.38 -34.77
C HIS A 71 14.90 -26.09 -33.98
N TRP A 72 14.97 -24.91 -34.62
CA TRP A 72 14.91 -23.63 -33.91
C TRP A 72 13.81 -22.69 -34.41
N VAL A 73 13.43 -22.80 -35.69
CA VAL A 73 12.68 -21.76 -36.41
C VAL A 73 11.33 -22.26 -36.93
N GLU A 74 11.20 -23.51 -37.38
CA GLU A 74 9.93 -23.98 -37.95
C GLU A 74 8.91 -24.36 -36.88
N LYS A 75 7.72 -23.75 -36.96
CA LYS A 75 6.62 -23.80 -35.98
C LYS A 75 5.95 -25.19 -35.84
N SER A 76 6.36 -26.22 -36.58
CA SER A 76 5.51 -27.37 -36.90
C SER A 76 5.96 -28.74 -36.37
N LYS A 77 7.01 -28.86 -35.54
CA LYS A 77 7.35 -30.15 -34.90
C LYS A 77 6.92 -30.17 -33.42
N PRO A 78 5.85 -30.89 -33.03
CA PRO A 78 5.42 -31.04 -31.64
C PRO A 78 6.36 -31.92 -30.77
N SER A 79 7.62 -32.11 -31.18
CA SER A 79 8.55 -33.07 -30.58
C SER A 79 10.00 -32.58 -30.54
N LEU A 80 10.23 -31.27 -30.49
CA LEU A 80 11.56 -30.77 -30.16
C LEU A 80 11.84 -31.06 -28.67
N PRO A 81 13.04 -31.55 -28.33
CA PRO A 81 13.39 -31.89 -26.95
C PRO A 81 13.25 -30.65 -26.07
N LEU A 82 12.53 -30.79 -24.97
CA LEU A 82 12.33 -29.73 -24.00
C LEU A 82 13.64 -29.45 -23.25
N LEU A 83 14.00 -28.17 -23.10
CA LEU A 83 15.10 -27.79 -22.23
C LEU A 83 14.56 -27.68 -20.81
N ILE A 84 14.99 -28.59 -19.94
CA ILE A 84 14.59 -28.59 -18.53
C ILE A 84 15.60 -27.78 -17.75
N TYR A 85 15.18 -26.62 -17.25
CA TYR A 85 15.94 -25.88 -16.25
C TYR A 85 15.46 -26.32 -14.87
N ALA A 86 16.26 -27.10 -14.16
CA ALA A 86 15.97 -27.48 -12.79
C ALA A 86 16.57 -26.43 -11.86
N ASN A 87 15.73 -25.63 -11.19
CA ASN A 87 16.12 -25.00 -9.93
C ASN A 87 15.61 -25.88 -8.76
N GLU A 88 16.07 -25.63 -7.53
CA GLU A 88 15.73 -26.46 -6.35
C GLU A 88 14.22 -26.52 -6.02
N GLN A 89 13.37 -25.72 -6.69
CA GLN A 89 11.96 -25.53 -6.34
C GLN A 89 10.97 -25.73 -7.51
N ASP A 90 11.42 -25.71 -8.77
CA ASP A 90 10.57 -25.96 -9.95
C ASP A 90 11.40 -26.40 -11.17
N ALA A 91 10.91 -27.40 -11.90
CA ALA A 91 11.43 -27.79 -13.21
C ALA A 91 10.67 -27.04 -14.30
N SER A 92 11.24 -25.94 -14.81
CA SER A 92 10.64 -25.21 -15.93
C SER A 92 11.04 -25.85 -17.26
N VAL A 93 10.02 -26.21 -18.02
CA VAL A 93 10.11 -26.80 -19.35
C VAL A 93 10.07 -25.69 -20.39
N TYR A 94 11.15 -25.52 -21.15
CA TYR A 94 11.23 -24.54 -22.24
C TYR A 94 11.20 -25.25 -23.59
N ASP A 95 10.37 -24.72 -24.49
CA ASP A 95 10.38 -25.09 -25.91
C ASP A 95 11.73 -24.70 -26.52
N MET A 96 12.25 -25.46 -27.49
CA MET A 96 13.46 -25.08 -28.22
C MET A 96 13.14 -24.17 -29.43
N ASN A 97 11.87 -24.07 -29.80
CA ASN A 97 11.40 -23.22 -30.87
C ASN A 97 11.43 -21.73 -30.45
N ILE A 98 12.17 -20.91 -31.20
CA ILE A 98 12.38 -19.49 -30.92
C ILE A 98 11.05 -18.71 -31.00
N PHE A 99 10.17 -19.03 -31.94
CA PHE A 99 8.89 -18.33 -32.09
C PHE A 99 7.90 -18.68 -30.99
N ASN A 100 7.83 -19.94 -30.55
CA ASN A 100 6.95 -20.32 -29.45
C ASN A 100 7.39 -19.65 -28.13
N ASN A 101 8.71 -19.57 -27.88
CA ASN A 101 9.22 -18.81 -26.74
C ASN A 101 8.92 -17.31 -26.85
N PHE A 102 9.05 -16.74 -28.05
CA PHE A 102 8.71 -15.34 -28.28
C PHE A 102 7.23 -15.06 -28.03
N ASP A 103 6.33 -15.88 -28.58
CA ASP A 103 4.88 -15.80 -28.35
C ASP A 103 4.59 -15.90 -26.84
N GLY A 104 5.26 -16.81 -26.13
CA GLY A 104 5.15 -16.96 -24.68
C GLY A 104 5.67 -15.74 -23.87
N ILE A 105 6.65 -15.00 -24.38
CA ILE A 105 7.09 -13.72 -23.79
C ILE A 105 5.99 -12.67 -23.98
N ILE A 106 5.44 -12.52 -25.19
CA ILE A 106 4.38 -11.55 -25.47
C ILE A 106 3.14 -11.79 -24.59
N GLU A 107 2.76 -13.05 -24.38
CA GLU A 107 1.67 -13.41 -23.47
C GLU A 107 1.98 -13.05 -22.02
N SER A 108 3.22 -13.29 -21.58
CA SER A 108 3.65 -13.00 -20.21
C SER A 108 3.69 -11.48 -19.93
N GLU A 109 4.04 -10.69 -20.95
CA GLU A 109 4.01 -9.22 -20.87
C GLU A 109 2.60 -8.66 -20.68
N LYS A 110 1.62 -9.19 -21.43
CA LYS A 110 0.20 -8.84 -21.23
C LYS A 110 -0.28 -9.20 -19.83
N LEU A 111 0.18 -10.34 -19.30
CA LEU A 111 -0.16 -10.78 -17.96
C LEU A 111 0.45 -9.85 -16.89
N ILE A 112 1.68 -9.36 -17.08
CA ILE A 112 2.32 -8.39 -16.18
C ILE A 112 1.52 -7.09 -16.13
N GLU A 113 1.06 -6.57 -17.28
CA GLU A 113 0.21 -5.36 -17.30
C GLU A 113 -1.09 -5.56 -16.49
N SER A 114 -1.76 -6.71 -16.68
CA SER A 114 -2.95 -7.05 -15.90
C SER A 114 -2.64 -7.17 -14.40
N ASN A 115 -1.52 -7.81 -14.04
CA ASN A 115 -1.10 -7.99 -12.65
C ASN A 115 -0.69 -6.67 -11.99
N LEU A 116 -0.11 -5.72 -12.74
CA LEU A 116 0.17 -4.37 -12.26
C LEU A 116 -1.10 -3.61 -11.90
N ILE A 117 -2.13 -3.69 -12.76
CA ILE A 117 -3.43 -3.06 -12.49
C ILE A 117 -4.07 -3.68 -11.25
N GLN A 118 -4.01 -5.01 -11.11
CA GLN A 118 -4.55 -5.68 -9.94
C GLN A 118 -3.78 -5.33 -8.67
N PHE A 119 -2.44 -5.29 -8.73
CA PHE A 119 -1.58 -4.86 -7.63
C PHE A 119 -1.93 -3.46 -7.12
N ILE A 120 -2.17 -2.49 -8.02
CA ILE A 120 -2.60 -1.14 -7.62
C ILE A 120 -3.93 -1.17 -6.86
N LYS A 121 -4.88 -2.02 -7.27
CA LYS A 121 -6.19 -2.14 -6.62
C LYS A 121 -6.11 -2.84 -5.28
N ASP A 122 -5.35 -3.93 -5.21
CA ASP A 122 -5.19 -4.75 -3.98
C ASP A 122 -4.50 -3.98 -2.86
N TYR A 123 -3.77 -2.92 -3.20
CA TYR A 123 -3.02 -2.06 -2.28
C TYR A 123 -3.59 -0.63 -2.23
N ASP A 124 -4.84 -0.40 -2.63
CA ASP A 124 -5.52 0.89 -2.46
C ASP A 124 -5.85 1.14 -0.97
N PRO A 125 -5.23 2.14 -0.32
CA PRO A 125 -5.29 2.28 1.14
C PRO A 125 -6.58 2.93 1.66
N SER A 126 -7.57 3.22 0.82
CA SER A 126 -8.76 4.01 1.21
C SER A 126 -9.50 3.47 2.43
N ASP A 127 -9.46 2.14 2.62
CA ASP A 127 -10.22 1.46 3.68
C ASP A 127 -9.33 0.61 4.61
N PHE A 128 -8.00 0.77 4.54
CA PHE A 128 -7.10 -0.04 5.36
C PHE A 128 -6.90 0.56 6.75
N ASP A 129 -6.97 -0.31 7.76
CA ASP A 129 -6.51 0.03 9.10
C ASP A 129 -4.98 0.03 9.20
N LYS A 130 -4.48 0.59 10.31
CA LYS A 130 -3.04 0.76 10.55
C LYS A 130 -2.26 -0.55 10.54
N SER A 131 -2.83 -1.64 11.05
CA SER A 131 -2.23 -2.99 11.02
C SER A 131 -2.11 -3.51 9.59
N THR A 132 -3.18 -3.40 8.82
CA THR A 132 -3.25 -3.85 7.43
C THR A 132 -2.23 -3.09 6.59
N ILE A 133 -2.13 -1.77 6.73
CA ILE A 133 -1.13 -0.98 6.01
C ILE A 133 0.30 -1.44 6.35
N ARG A 134 0.58 -1.72 7.64
CA ARG A 134 1.89 -2.23 8.07
C ARG A 134 2.21 -3.58 7.44
N ASP A 135 1.25 -4.50 7.44
CA ASP A 135 1.43 -5.83 6.86
C ASP A 135 1.64 -5.75 5.34
N ARG A 136 0.87 -4.91 4.64
CA ARG A 136 1.05 -4.64 3.20
C ARG A 136 2.40 -4.01 2.87
N LEU A 137 2.88 -3.06 3.69
CA LEU A 137 4.23 -2.51 3.53
C LEU A 137 5.30 -3.59 3.71
N ALA A 138 5.13 -4.49 4.68
CA ALA A 138 6.05 -5.60 4.89
C ALA A 138 6.06 -6.59 3.72
N GLU A 139 4.89 -6.91 3.15
CA GLU A 139 4.76 -7.74 1.94
C GLU A 139 5.52 -7.13 0.75
N ILE A 140 5.34 -5.82 0.52
CA ILE A 140 6.05 -5.08 -0.55
C ILE A 140 7.56 -5.08 -0.30
N ASP A 141 8.00 -4.70 0.90
CA ASP A 141 9.42 -4.59 1.24
C ASP A 141 10.13 -5.96 1.21
N ALA A 142 9.40 -7.05 1.49
CA ALA A 142 9.91 -8.42 1.37
C ALA A 142 9.90 -8.96 -0.07
N GLY A 143 9.30 -8.24 -1.02
CA GLY A 143 9.14 -8.69 -2.41
C GLY A 143 8.21 -9.90 -2.56
N GLN A 144 7.39 -10.21 -1.54
CA GLN A 144 6.49 -11.36 -1.51
C GLN A 144 5.17 -11.03 -2.20
N THR A 145 5.25 -10.66 -3.48
CA THR A 145 4.09 -10.25 -4.27
C THR A 145 3.92 -11.15 -5.49
N SER A 146 2.67 -11.43 -5.88
CA SER A 146 2.37 -12.16 -7.12
C SER A 146 2.97 -11.49 -8.37
N LEU A 147 3.16 -10.17 -8.32
CA LEU A 147 3.83 -9.39 -9.34
C LEU A 147 5.33 -9.72 -9.42
N ALA A 148 6.04 -9.82 -8.29
CA ALA A 148 7.45 -10.21 -8.26
C ALA A 148 7.69 -11.61 -8.85
N ASP A 149 6.85 -12.58 -8.48
CA ASP A 149 6.91 -13.94 -9.05
C ASP A 149 6.67 -13.95 -10.57
N SER A 150 5.69 -13.16 -11.03
CA SER A 150 5.39 -13.02 -12.46
C SER A 150 6.57 -12.43 -13.23
N LEU A 151 7.24 -11.40 -12.67
CA LEU A 151 8.41 -10.78 -13.29
C LEU A 151 9.60 -11.72 -13.35
N LEU A 152 9.82 -12.53 -12.30
CA LEU A 152 10.88 -13.53 -12.29
C LEU A 152 10.67 -14.57 -13.40
N LYS A 153 9.45 -15.11 -13.52
CA LYS A 153 9.10 -16.08 -14.57
C LYS A 153 9.28 -15.52 -15.97
N THR A 154 8.86 -14.28 -16.21
CA THR A 154 9.06 -13.59 -17.49
C THR A 154 10.55 -13.37 -17.77
N SER A 155 11.32 -12.92 -16.77
CA SER A 155 12.76 -12.69 -16.93
C SER A 155 13.54 -13.98 -17.27
N GLN A 156 13.14 -15.11 -16.68
CA GLN A 156 13.68 -16.42 -17.00
C GLN A 156 13.36 -16.82 -18.45
N ARG A 157 12.09 -16.66 -18.89
CA ARG A 157 11.67 -16.92 -20.28
C ARG A 157 12.45 -16.06 -21.29
N GLU A 158 12.59 -14.76 -21.02
CA GLU A 158 13.37 -13.86 -21.85
C GLU A 158 14.84 -14.28 -21.95
N SER A 159 15.44 -14.69 -20.83
CA SER A 159 16.85 -15.09 -20.79
C SER A 159 17.08 -16.39 -21.57
N MET A 160 16.14 -17.35 -21.48
CA MET A 160 16.13 -18.56 -22.29
C MET A 160 15.97 -18.22 -23.77
N PHE A 161 14.99 -17.39 -24.13
CA PHE A 161 14.79 -16.95 -25.51
C PHE A 161 16.05 -16.30 -26.10
N LEU A 162 16.70 -15.40 -25.36
CA LEU A 162 17.94 -14.76 -25.80
C LEU A 162 19.08 -15.77 -25.99
N TYR A 163 19.16 -16.78 -25.13
CA TYR A 163 20.10 -17.88 -25.29
C TYR A 163 19.83 -18.68 -26.57
N LEU A 164 18.58 -19.12 -26.80
CA LEU A 164 18.20 -19.89 -28.00
C LEU A 164 18.46 -19.09 -29.29
N VAL A 165 18.11 -17.80 -29.28
CA VAL A 165 18.40 -16.87 -30.39
C VAL A 165 19.90 -16.79 -30.67
N ASN A 166 20.73 -16.65 -29.63
CA ASN A 166 22.17 -16.58 -29.80
C ASN A 166 22.75 -17.89 -30.35
N GLN A 167 22.26 -19.05 -29.88
CA GLN A 167 22.67 -20.35 -30.42
C GLN A 167 22.30 -20.52 -31.88
N ALA A 168 21.07 -20.17 -32.26
CA ALA A 168 20.63 -20.23 -33.65
C ALA A 168 21.41 -19.26 -34.55
N GLU A 169 21.73 -18.07 -34.06
CA GLU A 169 22.57 -17.11 -34.79
C GLU A 169 23.99 -17.66 -35.02
N ILE A 170 24.61 -18.26 -33.99
CA ILE A 170 25.94 -18.90 -34.10
C ILE A 170 25.88 -20.03 -35.13
N GLN A 171 24.93 -20.96 -35.01
CA GLN A 171 24.82 -22.10 -35.91
C GLN A 171 24.57 -21.69 -37.37
N LEU A 172 23.70 -20.70 -37.60
CA LEU A 172 23.43 -20.19 -38.96
C LEU A 172 24.66 -19.49 -39.56
N ARG A 173 25.42 -18.75 -38.75
CA ARG A 173 26.67 -18.10 -39.21
C ARG A 173 27.79 -19.12 -39.45
N GLU A 174 27.95 -20.10 -38.57
CA GLU A 174 28.90 -21.20 -38.74
C GLU A 174 28.57 -21.99 -40.00
N PHE A 175 27.30 -22.30 -40.23
CA PHE A 175 26.83 -22.95 -41.43
C PHE A 175 27.17 -22.11 -42.68
N ASP A 176 26.80 -20.83 -42.71
CA ASP A 176 27.09 -19.94 -43.85
C ASP A 176 28.60 -19.86 -44.12
N SER A 177 29.42 -19.70 -43.09
CA SER A 177 30.88 -19.62 -43.23
C SER A 177 31.53 -20.94 -43.68
N THR A 178 31.05 -22.08 -43.18
CA THR A 178 31.59 -23.42 -43.48
C THR A 178 31.26 -23.82 -44.91
N TYR A 179 30.04 -23.53 -45.36
CA TYR A 179 29.56 -23.99 -46.67
C TYR A 179 29.66 -22.92 -47.76
N ALA A 180 29.96 -21.65 -47.45
CA ALA A 180 30.21 -20.62 -48.46
C ALA A 180 31.26 -21.00 -49.51
N PRO A 181 32.43 -21.60 -49.17
CA PRO A 181 33.40 -22.06 -50.16
C PRO A 181 32.84 -23.17 -51.07
N HIS A 182 32.07 -24.11 -50.51
CA HIS A 182 31.44 -25.19 -51.25
C HIS A 182 30.36 -24.66 -52.21
N ILE A 183 29.55 -23.70 -51.77
CA ILE A 183 28.58 -23.01 -52.62
C ILE A 183 29.29 -22.22 -53.72
N GLY A 184 30.40 -21.55 -53.40
CA GLY A 184 31.23 -20.83 -54.36
C GLY A 184 31.81 -21.75 -55.44
N TYR A 185 32.31 -22.93 -55.05
CA TYR A 185 32.81 -23.95 -55.98
C TYR A 185 31.71 -24.46 -56.92
N ILE A 186 30.52 -24.81 -56.40
CA ILE A 186 29.39 -25.24 -57.23
C ILE A 186 28.97 -24.16 -58.24
N LYS A 187 29.06 -22.88 -57.84
CA LYS A 187 28.69 -21.73 -58.68
C LYS A 187 29.74 -21.35 -59.75
N SER A 188 31.03 -21.69 -59.58
CA SER A 188 32.12 -21.07 -60.37
C SER A 188 32.77 -21.96 -61.44
N GLU A 189 32.87 -23.29 -61.27
CA GLU A 189 33.75 -24.08 -62.16
C GLU A 189 33.20 -25.42 -62.67
N SER A 190 31.97 -25.81 -62.33
CA SER A 190 31.52 -27.17 -62.69
C SER A 190 30.03 -27.34 -62.99
N CYS A 191 29.17 -26.40 -62.57
CA CYS A 191 27.73 -26.60 -62.56
C CYS A 191 26.95 -25.34 -62.89
N GLU A 192 27.31 -24.69 -64.02
CA GLU A 192 26.57 -23.58 -64.64
C GLU A 192 25.14 -23.97 -65.12
N ASN A 193 24.56 -25.04 -64.57
CA ASN A 193 23.15 -25.33 -64.75
C ASN A 193 22.35 -24.28 -63.95
N SER A 194 21.61 -23.44 -64.68
CA SER A 194 20.83 -22.32 -64.13
C SER A 194 19.88 -22.73 -63.00
N ASN A 195 19.39 -23.98 -62.99
CA ASN A 195 18.50 -24.48 -61.95
C ASN A 195 19.21 -24.70 -60.60
N VAL A 196 20.43 -25.26 -60.62
CA VAL A 196 21.22 -25.52 -59.38
C VAL A 196 21.68 -24.20 -58.76
N VAL A 197 22.13 -23.26 -59.59
CA VAL A 197 22.55 -21.92 -59.13
C VAL A 197 21.36 -21.14 -58.54
N SER A 198 20.17 -21.26 -59.13
CA SER A 198 18.94 -20.64 -58.60
C SER A 198 18.56 -21.21 -57.23
N LEU A 199 18.58 -22.54 -57.06
CA LEU A 199 18.31 -23.20 -55.78
C LEU A 199 19.28 -22.75 -54.67
N LEU A 200 20.57 -22.70 -54.97
CA LEU A 200 21.60 -22.23 -54.02
C LEU A 200 21.44 -20.74 -53.66
N THR A 201 20.87 -19.93 -54.55
CA THR A 201 20.64 -18.50 -54.27
C THR A 201 19.42 -18.29 -53.38
N VAL A 202 18.30 -18.96 -53.66
CA VAL A 202 17.11 -18.98 -52.78
C VAL A 202 17.49 -19.41 -51.36
N PHE A 203 18.35 -20.41 -51.28
CA PHE A 203 18.90 -20.91 -50.04
C PHE A 203 19.70 -19.86 -49.24
N GLN A 204 20.67 -19.21 -49.88
CA GLN A 204 21.47 -18.15 -49.24
C GLN A 204 20.62 -16.96 -48.80
N ASP A 205 19.60 -16.61 -49.58
CA ASP A 205 18.66 -15.55 -49.24
C ASP A 205 17.79 -15.91 -48.03
N ASP A 206 17.37 -17.18 -47.90
CA ASP A 206 16.62 -17.66 -46.74
C ASP A 206 17.45 -17.67 -45.44
N ILE A 207 18.76 -17.98 -45.51
CA ILE A 207 19.68 -17.85 -44.36
C ILE A 207 19.75 -16.38 -43.90
N LYS A 208 19.97 -15.46 -44.83
CA LYS A 208 20.03 -14.00 -44.53
C LYS A 208 18.71 -13.49 -43.95
N ALA A 209 17.59 -13.92 -44.52
CA ALA A 209 16.26 -13.56 -44.03
C ALA A 209 16.03 -14.10 -42.60
N SER A 210 16.44 -15.34 -42.33
CA SER A 210 16.33 -15.96 -41.00
C SER A 210 17.16 -15.22 -39.96
N LEU A 211 18.43 -14.91 -40.26
CA LEU A 211 19.29 -14.11 -39.39
C LEU A 211 18.70 -12.72 -39.11
N ALA A 212 18.18 -12.04 -40.14
CA ALA A 212 17.55 -10.73 -39.99
C ALA A 212 16.28 -10.79 -39.12
N ASN A 213 15.46 -11.82 -39.26
CA ASN A 213 14.25 -12.00 -38.46
C ASN A 213 14.58 -12.30 -36.99
N ILE A 214 15.54 -13.19 -36.74
CA ILE A 214 16.03 -13.51 -35.39
C ILE A 214 16.57 -12.23 -34.71
N GLY A 215 17.36 -11.42 -35.44
CA GLY A 215 17.86 -10.14 -34.95
C GLY A 215 16.75 -9.17 -34.54
N LYS A 216 15.68 -9.05 -35.34
CA LYS A 216 14.52 -8.21 -35.00
C LYS A 216 13.81 -8.67 -33.71
N LEU A 217 13.65 -9.98 -33.52
CA LEU A 217 13.02 -10.52 -32.31
C LEU A 217 13.89 -10.29 -31.07
N ARG A 218 15.21 -10.48 -31.18
CA ARG A 218 16.17 -10.15 -30.12
C ARG A 218 16.05 -8.70 -29.69
N ASP A 219 16.13 -7.79 -30.66
CA ASP A 219 16.10 -6.34 -30.40
C ASP A 219 14.76 -5.90 -29.81
N TYR A 220 13.67 -6.60 -30.14
CA TYR A 220 12.36 -6.37 -29.51
C TYR A 220 12.42 -6.69 -28.00
N VAL A 221 12.85 -7.91 -27.62
CA VAL A 221 12.93 -8.34 -26.22
C VAL A 221 13.89 -7.48 -25.41
N VAL A 222 15.09 -7.19 -25.95
CA VAL A 222 16.10 -6.34 -25.30
C VAL A 222 15.58 -4.93 -25.02
N ARG A 223 14.75 -4.36 -25.91
CA ARG A 223 14.13 -3.03 -25.69
C ARG A 223 12.93 -3.06 -24.75
N LEU A 224 12.22 -4.18 -24.67
CA LEU A 224 11.00 -4.28 -23.86
C LEU A 224 11.33 -4.40 -22.36
N ARG A 225 12.29 -5.25 -22.02
CA ARG A 225 12.74 -5.49 -20.63
C ARG A 225 12.96 -4.21 -19.80
N PRO A 226 13.76 -3.21 -20.22
CA PRO A 226 13.97 -2.00 -19.42
C PRO A 226 12.70 -1.14 -19.29
N LYS A 227 11.83 -1.12 -20.31
CA LYS A 227 10.56 -0.37 -20.23
C LYS A 227 9.63 -0.98 -19.19
N ARG A 228 9.46 -2.31 -19.22
CA ARG A 228 8.68 -3.05 -18.23
C ARG A 228 9.23 -2.82 -16.82
N ASN A 229 10.54 -3.02 -16.63
CA ASN A 229 11.15 -2.90 -15.30
C ASN A 229 10.97 -1.48 -14.72
N LYS A 230 11.11 -0.45 -15.56
CA LYS A 230 10.84 0.93 -15.15
C LYS A 230 9.38 1.15 -14.75
N LEU A 231 8.42 0.65 -15.55
CA LEU A 231 7.00 0.78 -15.22
C LEU A 231 6.66 0.09 -13.89
N VAL A 232 7.20 -1.11 -13.67
CA VAL A 232 7.05 -1.86 -12.43
C VAL A 232 7.60 -1.07 -11.25
N GLU A 233 8.83 -0.57 -11.35
CA GLU A 233 9.49 0.23 -10.32
C GLU A 233 8.66 1.47 -9.96
N GLU A 234 8.17 2.20 -10.97
CA GLU A 234 7.31 3.37 -10.78
C GLU A 234 6.00 3.02 -10.05
N VAL A 235 5.37 1.89 -10.39
CA VAL A 235 4.13 1.43 -9.74
C VAL A 235 4.39 1.01 -8.30
N PHE A 236 5.42 0.20 -8.05
CA PHE A 236 5.80 -0.21 -6.69
C PHE A 236 6.09 0.99 -5.80
N THR A 237 6.88 1.93 -6.30
CA THR A 237 7.23 3.15 -5.56
C THR A 237 5.98 3.96 -5.22
N LYS A 238 5.11 4.21 -6.19
CA LYS A 238 3.86 4.97 -5.97
C LYS A 238 2.93 4.31 -4.95
N VAL A 239 2.74 2.99 -5.05
CA VAL A 239 1.88 2.25 -4.12
C VAL A 239 2.47 2.30 -2.71
N ARG A 240 3.78 2.05 -2.58
CA ARG A 240 4.49 2.09 -1.30
C ARG A 240 4.40 3.47 -0.64
N ASP A 241 4.68 4.54 -1.39
CA ASP A 241 4.64 5.91 -0.87
C ASP A 241 3.24 6.28 -0.38
N ARG A 242 2.19 5.89 -1.11
CA ARG A 242 0.80 6.12 -0.71
C ARG A 242 0.43 5.40 0.59
N LEU A 243 0.91 4.16 0.78
CA LEU A 243 0.72 3.41 2.02
C LEU A 243 1.48 4.04 3.20
N VAL A 244 2.71 4.49 2.97
CA VAL A 244 3.51 5.20 3.99
C VAL A 244 2.82 6.50 4.41
N GLU A 245 2.31 7.29 3.46
CA GLU A 245 1.57 8.51 3.73
C GLU A 245 0.32 8.24 4.58
N GLN A 246 -0.49 7.24 4.20
CA GLN A 246 -1.68 6.88 4.96
C GLN A 246 -1.34 6.38 6.38
N TYR A 247 -0.29 5.56 6.52
CA TYR A 247 0.18 5.10 7.83
C TYR A 247 0.61 6.26 8.73
N ALA A 248 1.32 7.23 8.16
CA ALA A 248 1.73 8.44 8.87
C ALA A 248 0.51 9.23 9.33
N ASN A 249 -0.47 9.47 8.45
CA ASN A 249 -1.70 10.21 8.78
C ASN A 249 -2.45 9.57 9.95
N LEU A 250 -2.72 8.26 9.90
CA LEU A 250 -3.38 7.54 10.99
C LEU A 250 -2.58 7.62 12.30
N THR A 251 -1.25 7.56 12.21
CA THR A 251 -0.38 7.71 13.40
C THR A 251 -0.44 9.12 13.98
N PHE A 252 -0.51 10.15 13.15
CA PHE A 252 -0.69 11.52 13.61
C PHE A 252 -2.04 11.70 14.31
N GLU A 253 -3.12 11.17 13.76
CA GLU A 253 -4.45 11.20 14.38
C GLU A 253 -4.46 10.53 15.77
N ASP A 254 -3.82 9.36 15.90
CA ASP A 254 -3.63 8.68 17.20
C ASP A 254 -2.89 9.58 18.20
N LEU A 255 -1.81 10.23 17.76
CA LEU A 255 -0.99 11.10 18.61
C LEU A 255 -1.74 12.36 19.04
N GLU A 256 -2.52 12.99 18.15
CA GLU A 256 -3.37 14.13 18.49
C GLU A 256 -4.45 13.73 19.52
N ALA A 257 -5.04 12.55 19.38
CA ALA A 257 -6.00 12.03 20.34
C ALA A 257 -5.35 11.83 21.72
N VAL A 258 -4.16 11.24 21.79
CA VAL A 258 -3.39 11.07 23.03
C VAL A 258 -3.01 12.42 23.64
N GLN A 259 -2.55 13.38 22.83
CA GLN A 259 -2.22 14.72 23.29
C GLN A 259 -3.43 15.41 23.93
N LYS A 260 -4.61 15.31 23.30
CA LYS A 260 -5.86 15.87 23.82
C LYS A 260 -6.24 15.24 25.16
N GLN A 261 -6.12 13.91 25.30
CA GLN A 261 -6.37 13.21 26.55
C GLN A 261 -5.43 13.69 27.68
N LEU A 262 -4.13 13.82 27.40
CA LEU A 262 -3.14 14.32 28.36
C LEU A 262 -3.45 15.76 28.81
N LEU A 263 -3.81 16.64 27.87
CA LEU A 263 -4.19 18.01 28.20
C LEU A 263 -5.45 18.07 29.06
N ASP A 264 -6.45 17.22 28.78
CA ASP A 264 -7.67 17.14 29.59
C ASP A 264 -7.39 16.60 31.00
N ILE A 265 -6.47 15.64 31.17
CA ILE A 265 -6.00 15.17 32.48
C ILE A 265 -5.35 16.31 33.27
N ILE A 266 -4.40 17.03 32.67
CA ILE A 266 -3.72 18.16 33.32
C ILE A 266 -4.73 19.26 33.71
N ARG A 267 -5.70 19.55 32.83
CA ARG A 267 -6.79 20.49 33.12
C ARG A 267 -7.67 20.02 34.27
N LEU A 268 -7.97 18.73 34.34
CA LEU A 268 -8.77 18.15 35.42
C LEU A 268 -8.05 18.28 36.76
N ASP A 269 -6.76 17.96 36.83
CA ASP A 269 -5.96 18.06 38.05
C ASP A 269 -5.87 19.52 38.54
N ASN A 270 -5.59 20.46 37.63
CA ASN A 270 -5.56 21.89 37.94
C ASN A 270 -6.91 22.39 38.45
N LEU A 271 -8.00 22.00 37.80
CA LEU A 271 -9.35 22.36 38.21
C LEU A 271 -9.71 21.77 39.56
N GLY A 272 -9.29 20.53 39.81
CA GLY A 272 -9.41 19.84 41.09
C GLY A 272 -8.69 20.56 42.22
N ALA A 273 -7.45 21.00 41.99
CA ALA A 273 -6.66 21.78 42.94
C ALA A 273 -7.29 23.15 43.22
N GLU A 274 -7.75 23.86 42.17
CA GLU A 274 -8.47 25.14 42.30
C GLU A 274 -9.73 24.97 43.17
N MET A 275 -10.53 23.95 42.86
CA MET A 275 -11.77 23.63 43.56
C MET A 275 -11.53 23.33 45.05
N ILE A 276 -10.56 22.44 45.36
CA ILE A 276 -10.24 22.06 46.73
C ILE A 276 -9.72 23.27 47.52
N THR A 277 -8.79 24.04 46.95
CA THR A 277 -8.22 25.22 47.59
C THR A 277 -9.29 26.27 47.87
N TRP A 278 -10.16 26.53 46.89
CA TRP A 278 -11.28 27.44 47.07
C TRP A 278 -12.22 26.95 48.19
N TRP A 279 -12.65 25.69 48.17
CA TRP A 279 -13.55 25.13 49.17
C TRP A 279 -12.95 25.17 50.59
N GLN A 280 -11.66 24.86 50.73
CA GLN A 280 -10.94 24.99 51.99
C GLN A 280 -10.93 26.43 52.49
N GLY A 281 -10.71 27.41 51.60
CA GLY A 281 -10.76 28.84 51.94
C GLY A 281 -12.12 29.30 52.43
N GLU A 282 -13.21 28.83 51.81
CA GLU A 282 -14.58 29.10 52.26
C GLU A 282 -14.89 28.41 53.59
N SER A 283 -14.48 27.15 53.73
CA SER A 283 -14.74 26.34 54.93
C SER A 283 -13.96 26.83 56.15
N ALA A 284 -12.72 27.29 55.98
CA ALA A 284 -11.88 27.77 57.07
C ALA A 284 -12.46 29.03 57.75
N LYS A 285 -13.19 29.86 56.99
CA LYS A 285 -13.92 31.03 57.53
C LYS A 285 -15.28 30.65 58.12
N GLY A 286 -15.69 29.40 57.98
CA GLY A 286 -17.07 28.97 58.08
C GLY A 286 -17.88 29.37 56.85
N LEU A 287 -18.77 28.49 56.39
CA LEU A 287 -19.59 28.78 55.21
C LEU A 287 -20.43 30.04 55.45
N ALA A 288 -20.36 30.96 54.48
CA ALA A 288 -20.92 32.31 54.59
C ALA A 288 -20.46 33.07 55.86
N GLY A 289 -19.22 32.83 56.32
CA GLY A 289 -18.62 33.46 57.50
C GLY A 289 -19.27 33.06 58.83
N ASN A 290 -20.03 31.95 58.87
CA ASN A 290 -20.84 31.54 60.02
C ASN A 290 -21.84 32.61 60.50
N LEU A 291 -22.24 33.54 59.63
CA LEU A 291 -23.13 34.66 60.01
C LEU A 291 -24.47 34.17 60.60
N HIS A 292 -25.00 33.08 60.04
CA HIS A 292 -26.23 32.44 60.51
C HIS A 292 -26.08 31.68 61.85
N LEU A 293 -24.86 31.40 62.29
CA LEU A 293 -24.57 30.73 63.58
C LEU A 293 -24.17 31.74 64.65
N LYS A 294 -23.27 32.67 64.30
CA LYS A 294 -22.69 33.64 65.24
C LYS A 294 -23.63 34.81 65.52
N TYR A 295 -24.25 35.34 64.47
CA TYR A 295 -25.08 36.54 64.52
C TYR A 295 -26.55 36.25 64.20
N LEU A 296 -26.90 34.99 63.93
CA LEU A 296 -28.25 34.56 63.56
C LEU A 296 -28.84 35.36 62.39
N GLU A 297 -27.99 35.83 61.47
CA GLU A 297 -28.46 36.54 60.26
C GLU A 297 -29.18 35.57 59.31
N TYR A 298 -30.14 36.09 58.56
CA TYR A 298 -30.94 35.33 57.59
C TYR A 298 -30.57 35.69 56.15
N GLU A 299 -30.83 36.92 55.70
CA GLU A 299 -30.75 37.26 54.26
C GLU A 299 -29.32 37.18 53.71
N ARG A 300 -28.36 37.73 54.44
CA ARG A 300 -26.96 37.79 54.01
C ARG A 300 -26.31 36.40 53.89
N PRO A 301 -26.34 35.52 54.90
CA PRO A 301 -25.79 34.18 54.76
C PRO A 301 -26.53 33.36 53.71
N LEU A 302 -27.86 33.49 53.58
CA LEU A 302 -28.63 32.81 52.54
C LEU A 302 -28.12 33.15 51.13
N ARG A 303 -27.93 34.44 50.84
CA ARG A 303 -27.37 34.92 49.58
C ARG A 303 -25.96 34.37 49.33
N LEU A 304 -25.09 34.41 50.35
CA LEU A 304 -23.71 33.93 50.23
C LEU A 304 -23.68 32.42 49.97
N LEU A 305 -24.45 31.62 50.70
CA LEU A 305 -24.54 30.17 50.50
C LEU A 305 -25.03 29.83 49.08
N ARG A 306 -26.03 30.56 48.56
CA ARG A 306 -26.48 30.39 47.16
C ARG A 306 -25.39 30.71 46.14
N LEU A 307 -24.57 31.74 46.38
CA LEU A 307 -23.43 32.06 45.52
C LEU A 307 -22.35 30.95 45.53
N LEU A 308 -22.09 30.35 46.69
CA LEU A 308 -21.19 29.20 46.79
C LEU A 308 -21.75 28.00 45.99
N GLY A 309 -23.06 27.76 46.05
CA GLY A 309 -23.73 26.71 45.28
C GLY A 309 -23.61 26.92 43.78
N ALA A 310 -23.85 28.15 43.31
CA ALA A 310 -23.63 28.50 41.91
C ALA A 310 -22.17 28.27 41.47
N LYS A 311 -21.19 28.50 42.35
CA LYS A 311 -19.77 28.23 42.05
C LYS A 311 -19.46 26.74 42.00
N LEU A 312 -20.05 25.90 42.88
CA LEU A 312 -19.94 24.44 42.80
C LEU A 312 -20.48 23.90 41.47
N HIS A 313 -21.66 24.35 41.04
CA HIS A 313 -22.22 23.96 39.73
C HIS A 313 -21.35 24.39 38.55
N ARG A 314 -20.62 25.51 38.65
CA ARG A 314 -19.63 25.91 37.63
C ARG A 314 -18.45 24.94 37.59
N PHE A 315 -17.97 24.44 38.73
CA PHE A 315 -16.92 23.42 38.76
C PHE A 315 -17.40 22.11 38.15
N GLU A 316 -18.61 21.66 38.52
CA GLU A 316 -19.26 20.49 37.95
C GLU A 316 -19.36 20.56 36.42
N GLY A 317 -19.88 21.68 35.90
CA GLY A 317 -19.98 21.91 34.47
C GLY A 317 -18.63 21.99 33.75
N LYS A 318 -17.56 22.43 34.42
CA LYS A 318 -16.20 22.42 33.86
C LYS A 318 -15.61 21.00 33.82
N ILE A 319 -15.79 20.20 34.88
CA ILE A 319 -15.32 18.81 34.94
C ILE A 319 -16.01 17.95 33.88
N ASN A 320 -17.32 18.07 33.73
CA ASN A 320 -18.09 17.29 32.76
C ASN A 320 -17.70 17.57 31.30
N LYS A 321 -17.12 18.74 31.00
CA LYS A 321 -16.62 19.09 29.65
C LYS A 321 -15.28 18.44 29.30
N LEU A 322 -14.52 17.94 30.26
CA LEU A 322 -13.21 17.32 30.05
C LEU A 322 -13.37 15.84 29.68
N ILE A 323 -14.02 15.57 28.54
CA ILE A 323 -14.36 14.19 28.11
C ILE A 323 -13.14 13.32 27.77
N GLY A 324 -11.99 13.92 27.49
CA GLY A 324 -10.74 13.18 27.24
C GLY A 324 -10.07 12.66 28.50
N ALA A 325 -10.46 13.14 29.69
CA ALA A 325 -9.91 12.64 30.95
C ALA A 325 -10.52 11.27 31.33
N PRO A 326 -9.75 10.34 31.93
CA PRO A 326 -10.24 9.05 32.36
C PRO A 326 -11.47 9.17 33.27
N GLU A 327 -12.46 8.32 33.05
CA GLU A 327 -13.72 8.34 33.79
C GLU A 327 -13.48 8.21 35.30
N ALA A 328 -12.60 7.29 35.72
CA ALA A 328 -12.25 7.11 37.13
C ALA A 328 -11.73 8.41 37.78
N SER A 329 -10.89 9.16 37.07
CA SER A 329 -10.34 10.43 37.57
C SER A 329 -11.42 11.51 37.67
N ARG A 330 -12.30 11.64 36.66
CA ARG A 330 -13.42 12.59 36.70
C ARG A 330 -14.38 12.28 37.85
N SER A 331 -14.74 11.01 38.00
CA SER A 331 -15.64 10.53 39.04
C SER A 331 -15.13 10.85 40.45
N LEU A 332 -13.82 10.77 40.68
CA LEU A 332 -13.22 11.16 41.96
C LEU A 332 -13.48 12.63 42.30
N TYR A 333 -13.35 13.54 41.34
CA TYR A 333 -13.62 14.96 41.56
C TYR A 333 -15.13 15.28 41.66
N LEU A 334 -15.97 14.58 40.89
CA LEU A 334 -17.42 14.70 41.00
C LEU A 334 -17.94 14.25 42.37
N GLN A 335 -17.41 13.15 42.92
CA GLN A 335 -17.74 12.71 44.29
C GLN A 335 -17.34 13.75 45.34
N LYS A 336 -16.18 14.39 45.17
CA LYS A 336 -15.76 15.49 46.06
C LYS A 336 -16.73 16.68 45.96
N LEU A 337 -17.16 17.05 44.75
CA LEU A 337 -18.17 18.10 44.55
C LEU A 337 -19.49 17.77 45.23
N GLU A 338 -19.96 16.52 45.08
CA GLU A 338 -21.21 16.07 45.70
C GLU A 338 -21.14 16.20 47.23
N ALA A 339 -20.02 15.83 47.85
CA ALA A 339 -19.81 16.00 49.28
C ALA A 339 -19.81 17.50 49.71
N MET A 340 -19.23 18.38 48.90
CA MET A 340 -19.25 19.83 49.13
C MET A 340 -20.68 20.40 48.99
N GLN A 341 -21.40 20.00 47.93
CA GLN A 341 -22.78 20.37 47.68
C GLN A 341 -23.69 19.90 48.82
N SER A 342 -23.56 18.65 49.26
CA SER A 342 -24.31 18.11 50.41
C SER A 342 -24.08 18.92 51.70
N THR A 343 -22.84 19.34 51.94
CA THR A 343 -22.52 20.20 53.09
C THR A 343 -23.18 21.58 52.96
N LEU A 344 -23.17 22.16 51.77
CA LEU A 344 -23.83 23.43 51.49
C LEU A 344 -25.35 23.33 51.64
N SER A 345 -25.98 22.29 51.07
CA SER A 345 -27.43 22.06 51.14
C SER A 345 -27.90 21.95 52.58
N ARG A 346 -27.20 21.21 53.44
CA ARG A 346 -27.55 21.13 54.88
C ARG A 346 -27.57 22.50 55.57
N ASN A 347 -26.68 23.43 55.19
CA ASN A 347 -26.66 24.78 55.75
C ASN A 347 -27.81 25.64 55.19
N LEU A 348 -28.10 25.53 53.90
CA LEU A 348 -29.24 26.19 53.26
C LEU A 348 -30.56 25.70 53.87
N ASP A 349 -30.77 24.38 53.92
CA ASP A 349 -31.98 23.75 54.45
C ASP A 349 -32.25 24.20 55.90
N ARG A 350 -31.22 24.19 56.75
CA ARG A 350 -31.34 24.64 58.15
C ARG A 350 -31.74 26.11 58.27
N LEU A 351 -31.19 26.96 57.41
CA LEU A 351 -31.46 28.39 57.41
C LEU A 351 -32.86 28.69 56.89
N GLU A 352 -33.24 28.08 55.77
CA GLU A 352 -34.55 28.22 55.14
C GLU A 352 -35.67 27.61 56.00
N SER A 353 -35.45 26.46 56.64
CA SER A 353 -36.44 25.82 57.51
C SER A 353 -36.72 26.63 58.78
N SER A 354 -35.71 27.32 59.31
CA SER A 354 -35.89 28.23 60.45
C SER A 354 -36.64 29.49 60.03
N GLY A 355 -36.39 29.96 58.80
CA GLY A 355 -36.90 31.20 58.28
C GLY A 355 -36.40 32.43 59.06
N TRP A 356 -36.70 33.62 58.54
CA TRP A 356 -36.33 34.87 59.19
C TRP A 356 -37.00 35.04 60.57
N ARG A 357 -38.24 34.56 60.72
CA ARG A 357 -38.96 34.58 62.01
C ARG A 357 -38.28 33.71 63.05
N GLY A 358 -37.87 32.48 62.69
CA GLY A 358 -37.17 31.62 63.63
C GLY A 358 -35.81 32.18 64.05
N GLN A 359 -35.13 32.92 63.17
CA GLN A 359 -33.91 33.63 63.55
C GLN A 359 -34.19 34.80 64.49
N ARG A 360 -35.18 35.65 64.18
CA ARG A 360 -35.66 36.71 65.06
C ARG A 360 -35.98 36.18 66.45
N ASP A 361 -36.78 35.12 66.54
CA ASP A 361 -37.23 34.57 67.82
C ASP A 361 -36.05 34.02 68.64
N ARG A 362 -35.05 33.43 67.98
CA ARG A 362 -33.80 33.00 68.63
C ARG A 362 -32.96 34.19 69.12
N GLN A 363 -32.84 35.24 68.32
CA GLN A 363 -32.14 36.48 68.71
C GLN A 363 -32.77 37.08 69.97
N VAL A 364 -34.10 37.22 69.99
CA VAL A 364 -34.90 37.67 71.14
C VAL A 364 -34.64 36.79 72.35
N LEU A 365 -34.79 35.47 72.22
CA LEU A 365 -34.59 34.53 73.33
C LEU A 365 -33.18 34.62 73.93
N ILE A 366 -32.14 34.76 73.09
CA ILE A 366 -30.76 34.88 73.56
C ILE A 366 -30.55 36.20 74.30
N ASN A 367 -31.01 37.32 73.76
CA ASN A 367 -30.85 38.62 74.39
C ASN A 367 -31.69 38.76 75.68
N GLN A 368 -32.89 38.16 75.75
CA GLN A 368 -33.66 38.05 76.99
C GLN A 368 -32.88 37.27 78.07
N ARG A 369 -32.25 36.15 77.72
CA ARG A 369 -31.40 35.39 78.65
C ARG A 369 -30.17 36.18 79.11
N ARG A 370 -29.55 36.97 78.24
CA ARG A 370 -28.45 37.87 78.61
C ARG A 370 -28.91 38.97 79.57
N MET A 371 -30.10 39.53 79.32
CA MET A 371 -30.68 40.57 80.18
C MET A 371 -31.00 40.07 81.59
N GLN A 372 -31.35 38.79 81.76
CA GLN A 372 -31.49 38.15 83.08
C GLN A 372 -30.17 38.13 83.89
N GLN A 373 -29.05 38.40 83.23
CA GLN A 373 -27.70 38.46 83.80
C GLN A 373 -27.06 39.83 83.55
N ALA A 374 -27.88 40.89 83.49
CA ALA A 374 -27.42 42.25 83.16
C ALA A 374 -26.30 42.75 84.08
N ASP A 375 -26.26 42.29 85.33
CA ASP A 375 -25.22 42.58 86.33
C ASP A 375 -23.81 42.13 85.89
N ARG A 376 -23.71 41.21 84.93
CA ARG A 376 -22.46 40.65 84.43
C ARG A 376 -21.92 41.34 83.18
N TYR A 377 -22.64 42.31 82.64
CA TYR A 377 -22.30 42.95 81.37
C TYR A 377 -22.05 44.46 81.55
N SER A 378 -21.32 45.04 80.60
CA SER A 378 -21.11 46.50 80.55
C SER A 378 -22.44 47.23 80.31
N SER A 379 -22.51 48.49 80.73
CA SER A 379 -23.67 49.35 80.47
C SER A 379 -23.93 49.55 78.97
N GLU A 380 -22.88 49.50 78.15
CA GLU A 380 -22.98 49.52 76.69
C GLU A 380 -23.70 48.28 76.15
N CYS A 381 -23.29 47.08 76.58
CA CYS A 381 -23.94 45.82 76.20
C CYS A 381 -25.42 45.78 76.62
N VAL A 382 -25.73 46.20 77.85
CA VAL A 382 -27.12 46.25 78.34
C VAL A 382 -27.98 47.17 77.47
N ARG A 383 -27.49 48.37 77.16
CA ARG A 383 -28.19 49.32 76.28
C ARG A 383 -28.40 48.76 74.87
N ASP A 384 -27.43 48.06 74.30
CA ASP A 384 -27.56 47.47 72.96
C ASP A 384 -28.53 46.27 72.96
N ILE A 385 -28.59 45.49 74.04
CA ILE A 385 -29.61 44.46 74.26
C ILE A 385 -31.01 45.08 74.29
N GLU A 386 -31.22 46.13 75.07
CA GLU A 386 -32.52 46.83 75.20
C GLU A 386 -32.99 47.36 73.84
N ARG A 387 -32.12 48.08 73.12
CA ARG A 387 -32.41 48.57 71.77
C ARG A 387 -32.81 47.46 70.80
N HIS A 388 -32.13 46.32 70.86
CA HIS A 388 -32.48 45.16 70.04
C HIS A 388 -33.86 44.60 70.42
N LEU A 389 -34.16 44.44 71.72
CA LEU A 389 -35.44 43.87 72.18
C LEU A 389 -36.62 44.78 71.82
N GLU A 390 -36.49 46.10 72.00
CA GLU A 390 -37.50 47.08 71.58
C GLU A 390 -37.75 47.00 70.06
N ALA A 391 -36.69 47.02 69.24
CA ALA A 391 -36.82 46.91 67.79
C ALA A 391 -37.39 45.55 67.32
N ALA A 392 -37.19 44.49 68.09
CA ALA A 392 -37.70 43.16 67.76
C ALA A 392 -39.22 43.09 67.85
N GLU A 393 -39.84 43.82 68.79
CA GLU A 393 -41.30 43.90 68.93
C GLU A 393 -41.96 44.56 67.72
N GLU A 394 -41.30 45.56 67.15
CA GLU A 394 -41.75 46.27 65.94
C GLU A 394 -41.50 45.48 64.64
N THR A 395 -40.66 44.43 64.68
CA THR A 395 -40.24 43.67 63.50
C THR A 395 -41.26 42.60 63.12
N THR A 396 -42.18 42.96 62.21
CA THR A 396 -43.26 42.08 61.71
C THR A 396 -43.09 41.58 60.28
N ALA A 397 -42.07 42.06 59.55
CA ALA A 397 -41.81 41.71 58.15
C ALA A 397 -40.32 41.50 57.85
N LEU A 398 -40.02 40.75 56.79
CA LEU A 398 -38.63 40.49 56.35
C LEU A 398 -37.86 41.79 56.04
N ALA A 399 -38.53 42.79 55.46
CA ALA A 399 -37.89 44.06 55.08
C ALA A 399 -37.29 44.83 56.27
N THR A 400 -37.81 44.65 57.48
CA THR A 400 -37.27 45.27 58.70
C THR A 400 -36.25 44.39 59.42
N MET A 401 -36.07 43.14 59.00
CA MET A 401 -35.15 42.17 59.62
C MET A 401 -33.68 42.60 59.50
N THR A 402 -33.26 43.14 58.35
CA THR A 402 -31.86 43.60 58.16
C THR A 402 -31.43 44.61 59.24
N ARG A 403 -32.33 45.53 59.64
CA ARG A 403 -32.05 46.49 60.72
C ARG A 403 -31.94 45.79 62.06
N LEU A 404 -32.83 44.84 62.35
CA LEU A 404 -32.81 44.07 63.59
C LEU A 404 -31.54 43.21 63.72
N GLU A 405 -31.13 42.55 62.64
CA GLU A 405 -29.90 41.75 62.56
C GLU A 405 -28.66 42.58 62.90
N GLN A 406 -28.61 43.83 62.45
CA GLN A 406 -27.51 44.74 62.80
C GLN A 406 -27.53 45.08 64.29
N LEU A 407 -28.69 45.42 64.86
CA LEU A 407 -28.80 45.69 66.31
C LEU A 407 -28.43 44.46 67.15
N TYR A 408 -28.81 43.26 66.69
CA TYR A 408 -28.41 42.01 67.35
C TYR A 408 -26.90 41.80 67.28
N ARG A 409 -26.29 42.04 66.12
CA ARG A 409 -24.84 41.96 65.93
C ARG A 409 -24.12 42.93 66.86
N ASP A 410 -24.57 44.18 66.93
CA ASP A 410 -24.00 45.20 67.81
C ASP A 410 -24.04 44.72 69.27
N SER A 411 -25.19 44.16 69.71
CA SER A 411 -25.30 43.61 71.07
C SER A 411 -24.41 42.39 71.29
N VAL A 412 -24.30 41.46 70.33
CA VAL A 412 -23.37 40.33 70.43
C VAL A 412 -21.92 40.81 70.57
N GLU A 413 -21.53 41.84 69.82
CA GLU A 413 -20.17 42.37 69.83
C GLU A 413 -19.86 43.15 71.11
N SER A 414 -20.72 44.06 71.55
CA SER A 414 -20.52 44.82 72.80
C SER A 414 -20.53 43.90 74.02
N CYS A 415 -21.38 42.88 74.06
CA CYS A 415 -21.40 41.89 75.15
C CYS A 415 -20.21 40.91 75.14
N SER A 416 -19.42 40.87 74.06
CA SER A 416 -18.22 40.03 73.94
C SER A 416 -16.92 40.75 74.32
N ARG A 417 -16.93 42.08 74.39
CA ARG A 417 -15.81 42.90 74.84
C ARG A 417 -15.79 42.86 76.37
N ARG A 418 -14.82 42.13 76.93
CA ARG A 418 -14.54 42.15 78.37
C ARG A 418 -13.77 43.39 78.76
#